data_AF-A0A4Y2W3C1-F1
#
_entry.id   AF-A0A4Y2W3C1-F1
#
_cell.length_a   1.000
_cell.length_b   1.000
_cell.length_c   1.000
_cell.angle_alpha   90.00
_cell.angle_beta   90.00
_cell.angle_gamma   90.00
#
_symmetry.space_group_name_H-M   'P 1'
#
loop_
_entity.id
_entity.type
_entity.pdbx_description
1 polymer ?
#
loop_
_entity_poly.entity_id
_entity_poly.type
_entity_poly.pdbx_seq_one_letter_code
_entity_poly.pdbx_strand_id
1 'polypeptide(L)'
;MNLSTSSTFMNADFFYRILPDRTLCFKGEKCVGGKKSKERLTVLLAANMDGSEKIIPLVIGKFLKPRCMKNSKSLPLFYDANSKAWMTADIWEKTLRRWDLRYCGTCAQPH
;
A
#
# COMPACT_ATOMS: atom_id res chain seq x y z
N MET A 1 -17.43 -0.44 -13.48
CA MET A 1 -16.32 0.50 -13.74
C MET A 1 -16.72 1.58 -14.76
N ASN A 2 -17.43 2.63 -14.34
CA ASN A 2 -17.54 3.87 -15.13
C ASN A 2 -16.58 4.90 -14.52
N LEU A 3 -15.28 4.64 -14.68
CA LEU A 3 -14.29 5.71 -14.66
C LEU A 3 -14.35 6.30 -16.07
N SER A 4 -15.10 7.39 -16.24
CA SER A 4 -15.43 8.03 -17.53
C SER A 4 -14.20 8.46 -18.37
N THR A 5 -12.99 8.20 -17.91
CA THR A 5 -11.73 8.47 -18.58
C THR A 5 -10.69 7.53 -17.99
N SER A 6 -9.84 6.92 -18.82
CA SER A 6 -8.82 5.92 -18.41
C SER A 6 -8.23 6.20 -17.02
N SER A 7 -8.53 5.32 -16.06
CA SER A 7 -7.98 5.39 -14.71
C SER A 7 -6.56 4.84 -14.69
N THR A 8 -5.64 5.54 -14.04
CA THR A 8 -4.26 5.07 -13.85
C THR A 8 -4.15 4.39 -12.50
N PHE A 9 -3.78 3.11 -12.50
CA PHE A 9 -3.44 2.34 -11.29
C PHE A 9 -1.93 2.29 -11.13
N MET A 10 -1.44 2.67 -9.94
CA MET A 10 -0.03 2.59 -9.58
C MET A 10 0.13 1.68 -8.37
N ASN A 11 0.92 0.62 -8.51
CA ASN A 11 1.38 -0.21 -7.40
C ASN A 11 2.85 0.09 -7.15
N ALA A 12 3.21 0.44 -5.92
CA ALA A 12 4.58 0.70 -5.52
C ALA A 12 4.94 -0.10 -4.25
N ASP A 13 6.08 -0.79 -4.30
CA ASP A 13 6.64 -1.54 -3.17
C ASP A 13 7.77 -0.75 -2.50
N PHE A 14 7.57 -0.42 -1.23
CA PHE A 14 8.53 0.29 -0.41
C PHE A 14 9.22 -0.64 0.58
N PHE A 15 10.52 -0.46 0.73
CA PHE A 15 11.30 -1.08 1.79
C PHE A 15 11.75 -0.03 2.80
N TYR A 16 11.12 0.00 3.97
CA TYR A 16 11.25 1.14 4.89
C TYR A 16 12.21 0.91 6.06
N ARG A 17 12.75 -0.30 6.24
CA ARG A 17 13.78 -0.61 7.25
C ARG A 17 15.05 -1.23 6.65
N ILE A 18 15.29 -1.03 5.36
CA ILE A 18 16.57 -1.44 4.78
C ILE A 18 17.68 -0.64 5.46
N LEU A 19 18.56 -1.36 6.16
CA LEU A 19 19.83 -0.81 6.62
C LEU A 19 20.71 -0.52 5.39
N PRO A 20 21.54 0.54 5.42
CA PRO A 20 22.49 0.82 4.35
C PRO A 20 23.38 -0.41 4.08
N ASP A 21 23.74 -0.61 2.81
CA ASP A 21 24.54 -1.76 2.37
C ASP A 21 25.93 -1.83 3.05
N ARG A 22 26.38 -0.68 3.56
CA ARG A 22 27.61 -0.54 4.33
C ARG A 22 27.23 -0.15 5.77
N THR A 23 27.38 -1.09 6.69
CA THR A 23 27.43 -0.78 8.11
C THR A 23 28.58 0.20 8.36
N LEU A 24 28.36 1.25 9.17
CA LEU A 24 29.42 2.09 9.72
C LEU A 24 30.28 1.23 10.65
N CYS A 25 31.16 0.41 10.09
CA CYS A 25 32.20 -0.25 10.85
C CYS A 25 33.30 0.78 11.10
N PHE A 26 33.77 0.84 12.35
CA PHE A 26 34.96 1.63 12.66
C PHE A 26 36.11 1.19 11.76
N LYS A 27 36.94 2.14 11.33
CA LYS A 27 38.09 1.88 10.44
C LYS A 27 39.01 0.85 11.11
N GLY A 28 38.94 -0.41 10.66
CA GLY A 28 39.73 -1.53 11.20
C GLY A 28 38.92 -2.76 11.64
N GLU A 29 37.60 -2.68 11.76
CA GLU A 29 36.77 -3.83 12.16
C GLU A 29 36.21 -4.61 10.95
N LYS A 30 36.30 -5.94 10.99
CA LYS A 30 35.60 -6.80 10.04
C LYS A 30 34.10 -6.78 10.35
N CYS A 31 33.29 -6.24 9.45
CA CYS A 31 31.84 -6.32 9.55
C CYS A 31 31.39 -7.79 9.43
N VAL A 32 31.06 -8.44 10.55
CA VAL A 32 30.53 -9.80 10.57
C VAL A 32 29.03 -9.75 10.84
N GLY A 33 28.23 -10.08 9.83
CA GLY A 33 26.85 -10.54 10.01
C GLY A 33 25.82 -9.48 10.42
N GLY A 34 25.09 -8.95 9.43
CA GLY A 34 23.82 -8.24 9.65
C GLY A 34 22.76 -8.71 8.65
N LYS A 35 21.71 -9.38 9.12
CA LYS A 35 20.55 -9.70 8.25
C LYS A 35 19.80 -8.40 7.99
N LYS A 36 19.94 -7.85 6.77
CA LYS A 36 19.18 -6.66 6.35
C LYS A 36 17.69 -6.89 6.63
N SER A 37 17.06 -5.95 7.31
CA SER A 37 15.61 -5.97 7.48
C SER A 37 14.95 -5.79 6.12
N LYS A 38 14.27 -6.85 5.66
CA LYS A 38 13.50 -6.86 4.40
C LYS A 38 12.04 -6.51 4.68
N GLU A 39 11.77 -5.61 5.62
CA GLU A 39 10.40 -5.15 5.88
C GLU A 39 9.90 -4.34 4.68
N ARG A 40 8.77 -4.80 4.15
CA ARG A 40 8.13 -4.33 2.93
C ARG A 40 6.77 -3.74 3.24
N LEU A 41 6.37 -2.77 2.42
CA LEU A 41 5.07 -2.15 2.42
C LEU A 41 4.67 -1.88 0.96
N THR A 42 3.59 -2.49 0.49
CA THR A 42 3.03 -2.15 -0.84
C THR A 42 1.99 -1.05 -0.67
N VAL A 43 2.00 -0.07 -1.55
CA VAL A 43 0.95 0.96 -1.64
C VAL A 43 0.35 0.91 -3.04
N LEU A 44 -0.96 0.79 -3.10
CA LEU A 44 -1.76 0.93 -4.31
C LEU A 44 -2.45 2.29 -4.29
N LEU A 45 -2.16 3.07 -5.32
CA LEU A 45 -2.75 4.37 -5.59
C LEU A 45 -3.50 4.29 -6.91
N ALA A 46 -4.58 5.08 -7.01
CA ALA A 46 -5.33 5.19 -8.24
C ALA A 46 -5.94 6.60 -8.35
N ALA A 47 -5.95 7.11 -9.57
CA ALA A 47 -6.59 8.37 -9.91
C ALA A 47 -7.16 8.31 -11.34
N ASN A 48 -8.11 9.18 -11.64
CA ASN A 48 -8.54 9.42 -13.02
C ASN A 48 -7.43 10.12 -13.83
N MET A 49 -7.59 10.16 -15.16
CA MET A 49 -6.58 10.65 -16.10
C MET A 49 -6.10 12.08 -15.81
N ASP A 50 -7.01 12.96 -15.43
CA ASP A 50 -6.79 14.37 -15.09
C ASP A 50 -6.41 14.56 -13.61
N GLY A 51 -6.46 13.50 -12.79
CA GLY A 51 -6.05 13.51 -11.38
C GLY A 51 -6.99 14.23 -10.43
N SER A 52 -8.18 14.65 -10.90
CA SER A 52 -9.21 15.32 -10.10
C SER A 52 -9.86 14.37 -9.09
N GLU A 53 -10.03 13.10 -9.46
CA GLU A 53 -10.55 12.06 -8.57
C GLU A 53 -9.43 11.11 -8.15
N LYS A 54 -9.19 11.07 -6.84
CA LYS A 54 -8.20 10.17 -6.23
C LYS A 54 -8.91 9.13 -5.38
N ILE A 55 -8.53 7.88 -5.58
CA ILE A 55 -9.06 6.77 -4.78
C ILE A 55 -8.34 6.72 -3.43
N ILE A 56 -9.06 6.31 -2.38
CA ILE A 56 -8.47 6.05 -1.07
C ILE A 56 -7.36 5.00 -1.23
N PRO A 57 -6.11 5.30 -0.81
CA PRO A 57 -5.00 4.37 -0.94
C PRO A 57 -5.25 3.04 -0.24
N LEU A 58 -4.71 1.96 -0.80
CA LEU A 58 -4.58 0.68 -0.11
C LEU A 58 -3.10 0.48 0.27
N VAL A 59 -2.88 0.10 1.52
CA VAL A 59 -1.57 -0.27 2.04
C VAL A 59 -1.58 -1.74 2.44
N ILE A 60 -0.59 -2.49 1.96
CA ILE A 60 -0.39 -3.90 2.27
C ILE A 60 0.89 -4.06 3.07
N GLY A 61 0.76 -4.52 4.31
CA GLY A 61 1.91 -4.84 5.15
C GLY A 61 2.04 -6.32 5.45
N LYS A 62 3.01 -6.66 6.30
CA LYS A 62 3.27 -8.04 6.71
C LYS A 62 2.25 -8.58 7.72
N PHE A 63 1.80 -7.72 8.62
CA PHE A 63 0.98 -8.09 9.78
C PHE A 63 -0.32 -7.32 9.73
N LEU A 64 -1.46 -7.98 9.95
CA LEU A 64 -2.78 -7.34 9.91
C LEU A 64 -2.93 -6.19 10.93
N LYS A 65 -2.26 -6.31 12.08
CA LYS A 65 -2.25 -5.29 13.14
C LYS A 65 -0.80 -4.90 13.44
N PRO A 66 -0.18 -4.01 12.64
CA PRO A 66 1.20 -3.61 12.87
C PRO A 66 1.29 -2.79 14.16
N ARG A 67 2.37 -3.00 14.93
CA ARG A 67 2.56 -2.35 16.25
C ARG A 67 2.52 -0.82 16.16
N CYS A 68 3.03 -0.25 15.07
CA CYS A 68 3.04 1.20 14.85
C CYS A 68 1.64 1.80 14.63
N MET A 69 0.62 1.00 14.26
CA MET A 69 -0.75 1.48 14.04
C MET A 69 -1.67 1.24 15.24
N LYS A 70 -1.15 0.71 16.37
CA LYS A 70 -1.97 0.36 17.54
C LYS A 70 -2.74 1.55 18.13
N ASN A 71 -2.20 2.76 18.01
CA ASN A 71 -2.80 3.99 18.56
C ASN A 71 -3.31 4.95 17.47
N SER A 72 -3.34 4.51 16.21
CA SER A 72 -3.83 5.32 15.09
C SER A 72 -5.36 5.23 15.03
N LYS A 73 -6.05 6.29 15.46
CA LYS A 73 -7.53 6.27 15.61
C LYS A 73 -8.28 6.28 14.28
N SER A 74 -7.73 6.90 13.24
CA SER A 74 -8.24 6.81 11.87
C SER A 74 -7.12 7.18 10.90
N LEU A 75 -6.89 6.33 9.90
CA LEU A 75 -6.07 6.67 8.75
C LEU A 75 -7.00 6.71 7.54
N PRO A 76 -6.89 7.72 6.65
CA PRO A 76 -7.70 7.80 5.43
C PRO A 76 -7.14 6.85 4.36
N LEU A 77 -6.92 5.59 4.72
CA LEU A 77 -6.41 4.53 3.86
C LEU A 77 -7.03 3.20 4.26
N PHE A 78 -7.06 2.28 3.30
CA PHE A 78 -7.35 0.89 3.58
C PHE A 78 -6.06 0.14 3.89
N TYR A 79 -6.15 -0.79 4.83
CA TYR A 79 -5.04 -1.65 5.20
C TYR A 79 -5.41 -3.11 4.98
N ASP A 80 -4.50 -3.86 4.36
CA ASP A 80 -4.55 -5.32 4.29
C ASP A 80 -3.18 -5.92 4.63
N ALA A 81 -3.12 -7.23 4.83
CA ALA A 81 -1.88 -7.89 5.17
C ALA A 81 -1.64 -9.19 4.40
N ASN A 82 -0.39 -9.36 4.00
CA ASN A 82 0.14 -10.57 3.40
C ASN A 82 1.51 -10.83 4.04
N SER A 83 1.83 -12.09 4.34
CA SER A 83 3.14 -12.46 4.92
C SER A 83 4.35 -11.95 4.11
N LYS A 84 4.20 -11.79 2.79
CA LYS A 84 5.22 -11.23 1.89
C LYS A 84 5.09 -9.71 1.67
N ALA A 85 4.00 -9.11 2.16
CA ALA A 85 3.58 -7.73 1.94
C ALA A 85 3.62 -7.35 0.46
N TRP A 86 2.96 -8.17 -0.36
CA TRP A 86 2.76 -7.96 -1.80
C TRP A 86 1.29 -8.08 -2.14
N MET A 87 0.91 -7.48 -3.27
CA MET A 87 -0.42 -7.60 -3.85
C MET A 87 -0.74 -9.05 -4.23
N THR A 88 -1.97 -9.49 -3.96
CA THR A 88 -2.50 -10.80 -4.40
C THR A 88 -3.81 -10.60 -5.15
N ALA A 89 -4.26 -11.62 -5.90
CA ALA A 89 -5.53 -11.59 -6.60
C ALA A 89 -6.71 -11.36 -5.64
N ASP A 90 -6.73 -12.01 -4.48
CA ASP A 90 -7.79 -11.84 -3.48
C ASP A 90 -7.85 -10.41 -2.91
N ILE A 91 -6.69 -9.84 -2.60
CA ILE A 91 -6.60 -8.46 -2.10
C ILE A 91 -7.04 -7.49 -3.20
N TRP A 92 -6.65 -7.74 -4.45
CA TRP A 92 -7.06 -6.94 -5.59
C TRP A 92 -8.57 -6.99 -5.82
N GLU A 93 -9.16 -8.17 -5.87
CA GLU A 93 -10.60 -8.34 -6.09
C GLU A 93 -11.41 -7.68 -4.97
N LYS A 94 -11.02 -7.89 -3.71
CA LYS A 94 -11.64 -7.23 -2.55
C LYS A 94 -11.57 -5.70 -2.66
N THR A 95 -10.46 -5.18 -3.17
CA THR A 95 -10.24 -3.75 -3.35
C THR A 95 -11.10 -3.20 -4.50
N LEU A 96 -11.15 -3.89 -5.64
CA LEU A 96 -12.02 -3.55 -6.76
C LEU A 96 -13.48 -3.51 -6.35
N ARG A 97 -13.98 -4.55 -5.66
CA ARG A 97 -15.37 -4.58 -5.17
C ARG A 97 -15.68 -3.40 -4.26
N ARG A 98 -14.75 -3.01 -3.40
CA ARG A 98 -14.91 -1.83 -2.52
C ARG A 98 -14.98 -0.53 -3.32
N TRP A 99 -14.17 -0.40 -4.35
CA TRP A 99 -14.21 0.76 -5.23
C TRP A 99 -15.51 0.81 -6.03
N ASP A 100 -15.92 -0.30 -6.64
CA ASP A 100 -17.17 -0.39 -7.39
C ASP A 100 -18.37 -0.02 -6.51
N LEU A 101 -18.43 -0.44 -5.23
CA LEU A 101 -19.49 -0.02 -4.32
C LEU A 101 -19.50 1.50 -4.06
N ARG A 102 -18.33 2.12 -4.00
CA ARG A 102 -18.22 3.57 -3.79
C ARG A 102 -18.73 4.37 -5.00
N TYR A 103 -18.46 3.90 -6.21
CA TYR A 103 -18.87 4.55 -7.45
C TYR A 103 -20.26 4.11 -7.94
N CYS A 104 -20.74 2.94 -7.55
CA CYS A 104 -22.10 2.48 -7.85
C CYS A 104 -23.13 3.14 -6.93
N GLY A 105 -22.74 3.51 -5.70
CA GLY A 105 -23.58 4.30 -4.79
C GLY A 105 -23.94 5.70 -5.32
N THR A 106 -23.20 6.22 -6.30
CA THR A 106 -23.52 7.49 -6.98
C THR A 106 -24.40 7.32 -8.22
N CYS A 107 -24.70 6.08 -8.63
CA CYS A 107 -25.63 5.80 -9.74
C CYS A 107 -27.12 5.90 -9.33
N ALA A 108 -27.42 6.21 -8.06
CA ALA A 108 -28.78 6.34 -7.53
C ALA A 108 -29.24 7.81 -7.34
N GLN A 109 -28.74 8.73 -8.16
CA GLN A 109 -29.31 10.08 -8.26
C GLN A 109 -29.94 10.22 -9.65
N PRO A 110 -31.27 10.03 -9.78
CA PRO A 110 -31.96 10.41 -10.99
C PRO A 110 -32.03 11.95 -11.04
N HIS A 111 -31.48 12.53 -12.10
CA HIS A 111 -32.04 13.74 -12.67
C HIS A 111 -33.03 13.32 -13.74
#